data_AF-A0A383CGP2-F1
#
_entry.id   AF-A0A383CGP2-F1
#
_cell.length_a   1.000
_cell.length_b   1.000
_cell.length_c   1.000
_cell.angle_alpha   90.00
_cell.angle_beta   90.00
_cell.angle_gamma   90.00
#
_symmetry.space_group_name_H-M   'P 1'
#
loop_
_entity.id
_entity.type
_entity.pdbx_description
1 polymer ?
#
loop_
_entity_poly.entity_id
_entity_poly.type
_entity_poly.pdbx_seq_one_letter_code
_entity_poly.pdbx_strand_id
1 'polypeptide(L)'
;MEVKALLRHTRTAPQKARLVAQLIRGKSVNDAMNILQFTHKKAARIMQKILKSALANAEENHKVLDVDDMFVKQVTVDQGVVMKRTMPRA
;
A
#
# COMPACT_ATOMS: atom_id res chain seq x y z
N MET A 1 9.62 -2.63 -16.70
CA MET A 1 8.23 -3.12 -16.75
C MET A 1 7.53 -2.71 -15.47
N GLU A 2 6.21 -2.44 -15.49
CA GLU A 2 5.49 -1.96 -14.31
C GLU A 2 4.31 -2.86 -13.99
N VAL A 3 4.21 -3.24 -12.71
CA VAL A 3 3.09 -4.03 -12.17
C VAL A 3 2.38 -3.19 -11.13
N LYS A 4 1.06 -3.25 -11.12
CA LYS A 4 0.23 -2.49 -10.18
C LYS A 4 -0.72 -3.42 -9.43
N ALA A 5 -0.98 -3.06 -8.18
CA ALA A 5 -2.07 -3.60 -7.38
C ALA A 5 -2.89 -2.44 -6.82
N LEU A 6 -4.20 -2.58 -6.82
CA LEU A 6 -5.14 -1.52 -6.42
C LEU A 6 -6.12 -2.10 -5.39
N LEU A 7 -6.27 -1.42 -4.26
CA LEU A 7 -7.30 -1.73 -3.27
C LEU A 7 -8.27 -0.56 -3.17
N ARG A 8 -9.55 -0.82 -3.49
CA ARG A 8 -10.61 0.19 -3.46
C ARG A 8 -11.44 0.08 -2.18
N HIS A 9 -12.10 1.19 -1.82
CA HIS A 9 -13.06 1.27 -0.70
C HIS A 9 -12.51 0.85 0.68
N THR A 10 -11.22 1.06 0.93
CA THR A 10 -10.62 0.71 2.21
C THR A 10 -11.09 1.64 3.34
N ARG A 11 -11.45 1.06 4.49
CA ARG A 11 -11.96 1.78 5.67
C ARG A 11 -10.86 2.45 6.50
N THR A 12 -10.15 3.40 5.89
CA THR A 12 -9.07 4.20 6.50
C THR A 12 -9.08 5.62 5.92
N ALA A 13 -8.81 6.63 6.75
CA ALA A 13 -8.69 8.01 6.27
C ALA A 13 -7.47 8.15 5.33
N PRO A 14 -7.61 8.82 4.16
CA PRO A 14 -6.53 8.95 3.18
C PRO A 14 -5.25 9.53 3.79
N GLN A 15 -5.36 10.56 4.63
CA GLN A 15 -4.22 11.20 5.29
C GLN A 15 -3.40 10.21 6.14
N LYS A 16 -4.05 9.32 6.89
CA LYS A 16 -3.37 8.32 7.73
C LYS A 16 -2.63 7.28 6.88
N ALA A 17 -3.17 6.92 5.72
CA ALA A 17 -2.53 6.00 4.79
C ALA A 17 -1.37 6.66 4.03
N ARG A 18 -1.48 7.95 3.66
CA ARG A 18 -0.41 8.71 2.99
C ARG A 18 0.88 8.75 3.80
N LEU A 19 0.80 8.91 5.12
CA LEU A 19 1.97 8.88 6.00
C LEU A 19 2.79 7.59 5.84
N VAL A 20 2.11 6.45 5.74
CA VAL A 20 2.77 5.15 5.55
C VAL A 20 3.22 4.96 4.11
N ALA A 21 2.43 5.41 3.14
CA ALA A 21 2.78 5.34 1.72
C ALA A 21 4.07 6.12 1.39
N GLN A 22 4.32 7.24 2.08
CA GLN A 22 5.55 8.01 1.93
C GLN A 22 6.79 7.25 2.41
N LEU A 23 6.67 6.40 3.45
CA LEU A 23 7.80 5.65 4.02
C LEU A 23 8.39 4.61 3.06
N ILE A 24 7.56 4.05 2.16
CA ILE A 24 7.92 2.96 1.27
C ILE A 24 8.20 3.40 -0.17
N ARG A 25 7.91 4.66 -0.51
CA ARG A 25 8.07 5.18 -1.87
C ARG A 25 9.57 5.20 -2.23
N GLY A 26 9.90 4.63 -3.39
CA GLY A 26 11.27 4.61 -3.91
C GLY A 26 12.21 3.61 -3.23
N LYS A 27 11.70 2.78 -2.31
CA LYS A 27 12.50 1.75 -1.63
C LYS A 27 12.47 0.43 -2.39
N SER A 28 13.46 -0.42 -2.14
CA SER A 28 13.43 -1.82 -2.58
C SER A 28 12.20 -2.52 -1.97
N VAL A 29 11.71 -3.57 -2.63
CA VAL A 29 10.56 -4.33 -2.13
C VAL A 29 10.85 -4.94 -0.76
N ASN A 30 12.05 -5.49 -0.56
CA ASN A 30 12.47 -6.10 0.70
C ASN A 30 12.49 -5.07 1.83
N ASP A 31 13.07 -3.89 1.61
CA ASP A 31 13.06 -2.81 2.61
C ASP A 31 11.64 -2.31 2.89
N ALA A 32 10.84 -2.14 1.85
CA ALA A 32 9.44 -1.73 1.99
C ALA A 32 8.65 -2.75 2.84
N MET A 33 8.85 -4.05 2.63
CA MET A 33 8.20 -5.10 3.41
C MET A 33 8.61 -5.03 4.88
N ASN A 34 9.91 -4.88 5.15
CA ASN A 34 10.46 -4.75 6.51
C ASN A 34 9.90 -3.52 7.23
N ILE A 35 9.91 -2.36 6.56
CA ILE A 35 9.36 -1.12 7.12
C ILE A 35 7.88 -1.31 7.45
N LEU A 36 7.10 -1.89 6.55
CA LEU A 36 5.66 -2.12 6.77
C LEU A 36 5.40 -3.11 7.90
N GLN A 37 6.26 -4.11 8.09
CA GLN A 37 6.13 -5.10 9.17
C GLN A 37 6.32 -4.48 10.55
N PHE A 38 7.30 -3.59 10.71
CA PHE A 38 7.60 -2.95 12.00
C PHE A 38 6.90 -1.61 12.22
N THR A 39 6.17 -1.09 11.21
CA THR A 39 5.38 0.13 11.39
C THR A 39 4.07 -0.17 12.11
N HIS A 40 3.95 0.26 13.37
CA HIS A 40 2.75 0.10 14.20
C HIS A 40 1.60 1.06 13.80
N LYS A 41 1.08 0.94 12.58
CA LYS A 41 -0.09 1.66 12.08
C LYS A 41 -1.02 0.70 11.35
N LYS A 42 -2.34 0.87 11.52
CA LYS A 42 -3.35 0.10 10.77
C LYS A 42 -3.12 0.15 9.25
N ALA A 43 -2.71 1.31 8.74
CA ALA A 43 -2.40 1.49 7.32
C ALA A 43 -1.23 0.62 6.84
N ALA A 44 -0.22 0.35 7.69
CA ALA A 44 0.91 -0.49 7.30
C ALA A 44 0.47 -1.91 6.96
N ARG A 45 -0.37 -2.53 7.79
CA ARG A 45 -0.94 -3.86 7.50
C ARG A 45 -1.75 -3.91 6.20
N ILE A 46 -2.43 -2.81 5.86
CA ILE A 46 -3.18 -2.70 4.59
C ILE A 46 -2.21 -2.61 3.41
N MET A 47 -1.22 -1.72 3.49
CA MET A 47 -0.21 -1.52 2.45
C MET A 47 0.62 -2.79 2.23
N GLN A 48 0.93 -3.53 3.29
CA GLN A 48 1.65 -4.80 3.22
C GLN A 48 0.89 -5.84 2.36
N LYS A 49 -0.43 -5.92 2.52
CA LYS A 49 -1.26 -6.80 1.68
C LYS A 49 -1.25 -6.38 0.22
N ILE A 50 -1.32 -5.09 -0.06
CA ILE A 50 -1.27 -4.55 -1.43
C ILE A 50 0.09 -4.85 -2.07
N LEU A 51 1.19 -4.65 -1.33
CA LEU A 51 2.53 -4.93 -1.82
C LEU A 51 2.71 -6.43 -2.13
N LYS A 52 2.25 -7.31 -1.25
CA LYS A 52 2.25 -8.77 -1.51
C LYS A 52 1.44 -9.14 -2.75
N SER A 53 0.29 -8.51 -2.95
CA SER A 53 -0.52 -8.74 -4.17
C SER A 53 0.17 -8.22 -5.43
N ALA A 54 0.90 -7.10 -5.35
CA ALA A 54 1.67 -6.59 -6.48
C ALA A 54 2.82 -7.55 -6.87
N LEU A 55 3.47 -8.16 -5.88
CA LEU A 55 4.51 -9.17 -6.11
C LEU A 55 3.94 -10.43 -6.77
N ALA A 56 2.86 -10.97 -6.22
CA ALA A 56 2.19 -12.13 -6.83
C ALA A 56 1.76 -11.87 -8.28
N ASN A 57 1.28 -10.65 -8.58
CA ASN A 57 0.94 -10.26 -9.95
C ASN A 57 2.17 -10.20 -10.88
N ALA A 58 3.34 -9.84 -10.34
CA ALA A 58 4.59 -9.78 -11.09
C ALA A 58 5.16 -11.18 -11.37
N GLU A 59 5.07 -12.08 -10.40
CA GLU A 59 5.46 -13.50 -10.54
C GLU A 59 4.60 -14.19 -11.61
N GLU A 60 3.27 -14.11 -11.49
CA GLU A 60 2.33 -14.85 -12.35
C GLU A 60 2.31 -14.35 -13.80
N ASN A 61 2.13 -13.04 -14.00
CA ASN A 61 1.85 -12.53 -15.35
C ASN A 61 3.09 -12.25 -16.20
N HIS A 62 4.26 -12.10 -15.57
CA HIS A 62 5.40 -11.47 -16.23
C HIS A 62 6.69 -12.27 -16.13
N LYS A 63 6.68 -13.47 -15.52
CA LYS A 63 7.85 -14.35 -15.38
C LYS A 63 9.08 -13.58 -14.86
N VAL A 64 8.86 -12.59 -13.99
CA VAL A 64 9.95 -11.83 -13.37
C VAL A 64 10.59 -12.77 -12.36
N LEU A 65 11.86 -13.10 -12.61
CA LEU A 65 12.58 -14.18 -11.93
C LEU A 65 13.16 -13.77 -10.57
N ASP A 66 13.33 -12.47 -10.33
CA ASP A 66 14.07 -11.99 -9.16
C ASP A 66 13.34 -10.85 -8.43
N VAL A 67 12.96 -11.12 -7.18
CA VAL A 67 12.29 -10.17 -6.28
C VAL A 67 13.24 -9.07 -5.83
N ASP A 68 14.55 -9.35 -5.86
CA ASP A 68 15.60 -8.47 -5.34
C ASP A 68 15.82 -7.23 -6.21
N ASP A 69 15.51 -7.30 -7.51
CA ASP A 69 15.59 -6.16 -8.42
C ASP A 69 14.33 -5.27 -8.38
N MET A 70 13.29 -5.68 -7.66
CA MET A 70 12.03 -4.95 -7.62
C MET A 70 12.11 -3.79 -6.62
N PHE A 71 11.63 -2.63 -7.08
CA PHE A 71 11.50 -1.44 -6.24
C PHE A 71 10.12 -0.79 -6.40
N VAL A 72 9.73 -0.05 -5.37
CA VAL A 72 8.45 0.64 -5.32
C VAL A 72 8.53 1.94 -6.11
N LYS A 73 8.23 1.89 -7.42
CA LYS A 73 8.26 3.07 -8.30
C LYS A 73 7.29 4.17 -7.87
N GLN A 74 6.03 3.82 -7.63
CA GLN A 74 4.99 4.80 -7.30
C GLN A 74 4.01 4.23 -6.28
N VAL A 75 3.63 5.06 -5.30
CA VAL A 75 2.56 4.78 -4.35
C VAL A 75 1.73 6.04 -4.14
N THR A 76 0.45 5.93 -4.46
CA THR A 76 -0.55 6.99 -4.32
C THR A 76 -1.70 6.52 -3.45
N VAL A 77 -2.35 7.48 -2.78
CA VAL A 77 -3.51 7.25 -1.92
C VAL A 77 -4.52 8.36 -2.19
N ASP A 78 -5.61 7.97 -2.84
CA ASP A 78 -6.69 8.85 -3.24
C ASP A 78 -7.80 8.91 -2.19
N GLN A 79 -8.63 9.94 -2.29
CA GLN A 79 -9.82 10.06 -1.45
C GLN A 79 -10.95 9.20 -2.01
N GLY A 80 -11.47 8.31 -1.19
CA GLY A 80 -12.66 7.51 -1.51
C GLY A 80 -13.95 8.13 -0.97
N VAL A 81 -15.03 7.36 -1.07
CA VAL A 81 -16.35 7.73 -0.56
C VAL A 81 -16.30 7.90 0.97
N VAL A 82 -16.74 9.07 1.46
CA VAL A 82 -16.87 9.36 2.89
C VAL A 82 -18.29 9.07 3.33
N MET A 83 -18.44 8.15 4.29
CA MET A 83 -19.74 7.87 4.89
C MET A 83 -20.10 8.98 5.89
N LYS A 84 -21.14 9.74 5.59
CA LYS A 84 -21.67 10.77 6.49
C LYS A 84 -22.41 10.10 7.66
N ARG A 85 -22.14 10.55 8.88
CA ARG A 85 -22.80 10.11 10.11
C ARG A 85 -23.19 11.35 10.91
N THR A 86 -24.40 11.36 11.46
CA THR A 86 -24.86 12.42 12.38
C THR A 86 -24.48 12.04 13.81
N MET A 87 -23.99 13.02 14.58
CA MET A 87 -23.70 12.85 16.01
C MET A 87 -24.45 13.97 16.74
N PRO A 88 -25.44 13.67 17.60
CA PRO A 88 -26.13 14.69 18.37
C PRO A 88 -25.13 15.43 19.27
N ARG A 89 -25.30 16.74 19.40
CA ARG A 89 -24.48 17.63 20.23
C ARG A 89 -25.40 18.37 21.21
N ALA A 90 -24.85 18.75 22.37
CA ALA A 90 -25.52 19.60 23.34
C ALA A 90 -25.78 21.00 22.78
#